data_AF-A0A2I0DB83-F1
#
_entry.id   AF-A0A2I0DB83-F1
#
_cell.length_a   1.000
_cell.length_b   1.000
_cell.length_c   1.000
_cell.angle_alpha   90.00
_cell.angle_beta   90.00
_cell.angle_gamma   90.00
#
_symmetry.space_group_name_H-M   'P 1'
#
loop_
_entity.id
_entity.type
_entity.pdbx_description
1 polymer ?
#
loop_
_entity_poly.entity_id
_entity_poly.type
_entity_poly.pdbx_seq_one_letter_code
_entity_poly.pdbx_strand_id
1 'polypeptide(L)'
;MRKGYLVITLLLTLSLSSCLDSILGEMKQVFPDNDLSRVKKLEIYNYALRNSRSVTDSTRIKWYTDFFKDSTNYYRKESIDRERGEKATYRITFISKEDTLDLSVYPAKSRDKIVAAFLDPYDPNDPWKFRRYNRFYIHDQVLDSLKANLK
;
A
#
# COMPACT_ATOMS: atom_id res chain seq x y z
N MET A 1 40.29 26.50 -25.03
CA MET A 1 38.99 25.81 -25.25
C MET A 1 38.66 24.78 -24.14
N ARG A 2 38.83 25.10 -22.84
CA ARG A 2 38.55 24.15 -21.73
C ARG A 2 37.35 24.52 -20.84
N LYS A 3 36.90 25.78 -20.87
CA LYS A 3 35.81 26.28 -20.00
C LYS A 3 34.41 25.91 -20.52
N GLY A 4 34.21 25.83 -21.84
CA GLY A 4 32.91 25.49 -22.44
C GLY A 4 32.46 24.05 -22.18
N TYR A 5 33.38 23.09 -22.23
CA TYR A 5 33.09 21.68 -21.94
C TYR A 5 32.61 21.48 -20.49
N LEU A 6 33.22 22.18 -19.53
CA LEU A 6 32.92 22.04 -18.10
C LEU A 6 31.50 22.53 -17.75
N VAL A 7 31.04 23.58 -18.42
CA VAL A 7 29.68 24.12 -18.25
C VAL A 7 28.64 23.18 -18.88
N ILE A 8 28.95 22.59 -20.04
CA ILE A 8 28.06 21.63 -20.72
C ILE A 8 27.89 20.35 -19.90
N THR A 9 28.97 19.82 -19.31
CA THR A 9 28.88 18.63 -18.45
C THR A 9 28.07 18.90 -17.19
N LEU A 10 28.21 20.09 -16.58
CA LEU A 10 27.44 20.48 -15.40
C LEU A 10 25.94 20.67 -15.69
N LEU A 11 25.59 21.23 -16.85
CA LEU A 11 24.18 21.37 -17.29
C LEU A 11 23.53 20.01 -17.61
N LEU A 12 24.31 19.06 -18.14
CA LEU A 12 23.84 17.69 -18.39
C LEU A 12 23.62 16.90 -17.09
N THR A 13 24.47 17.06 -16.08
CA THR A 13 24.27 16.38 -14.78
C THR A 13 23.09 16.96 -13.99
N LEU A 14 22.84 18.27 -14.08
CA LEU A 14 21.69 18.92 -13.43
C LEU A 14 20.35 18.57 -14.10
N SER A 15 20.31 18.43 -15.42
CA SER A 15 19.09 18.01 -16.11
C SER A 15 18.74 16.54 -15.85
N LEU A 16 19.73 15.65 -15.78
CA LEU A 16 19.54 14.24 -15.45
C LEU A 16 19.05 14.01 -14.01
N SER A 17 19.48 14.82 -13.05
CA SER A 17 19.01 14.71 -11.66
C SER A 17 17.55 15.15 -11.50
N SER A 18 17.11 16.19 -12.22
CA SER A 18 15.70 16.61 -12.23
C SER A 18 14.74 15.57 -12.83
N CYS A 19 15.20 14.79 -13.83
CA CYS A 19 14.42 13.69 -14.39
C CYS A 19 14.28 12.51 -13.40
N LEU A 20 15.32 12.21 -12.60
CA LEU A 20 15.30 11.10 -11.66
C LEU A 20 14.28 11.31 -10.53
N ASP A 21 14.18 12.53 -10.01
CA ASP A 21 13.18 12.90 -9.00
C ASP A 21 11.74 12.82 -9.53
N SER A 22 11.53 13.03 -10.84
CA SER A 22 10.21 12.85 -11.47
C SER A 22 9.79 11.37 -11.59
N ILE A 23 10.77 10.46 -11.71
CA ILE A 23 10.55 9.01 -11.78
C ILE A 23 10.26 8.45 -10.37
N LEU A 24 10.91 9.01 -9.34
CA LEU A 24 10.69 8.72 -7.91
C LEU A 24 9.58 9.56 -7.27
N GLY A 25 8.84 10.33 -8.07
CA GLY A 25 7.91 11.35 -7.62
C GLY A 25 6.72 10.82 -6.81
N GLU A 26 6.03 11.74 -6.16
CA GLU A 26 4.84 11.42 -5.38
C GLU A 26 3.61 11.22 -6.29
N MET A 27 2.66 10.41 -5.86
CA MET A 27 1.39 10.18 -6.55
C MET A 27 0.21 10.47 -5.61
N LYS A 28 -0.96 10.70 -6.22
CA LYS A 28 -2.22 10.82 -5.48
C LYS A 28 -2.56 9.46 -4.87
N GLN A 29 -2.98 9.47 -3.60
CA GLN A 29 -3.47 8.29 -2.93
C GLN A 29 -4.83 7.85 -3.51
N VAL A 30 -5.02 6.54 -3.58
CA VAL A 30 -6.29 5.91 -3.95
C VAL A 30 -6.66 4.95 -2.81
N PHE A 31 -7.91 5.00 -2.38
CA PHE A 31 -8.44 4.20 -1.26
C PHE A 31 -9.40 3.13 -1.81
N PRO A 32 -9.42 1.93 -1.22
CA PRO A 32 -10.35 0.88 -1.62
C PRO A 32 -11.79 1.30 -1.30
N ASP A 33 -12.72 0.96 -2.18
CA ASP A 33 -14.16 1.22 -2.05
C ASP A 33 -14.98 -0.07 -1.81
N ASN A 34 -14.29 -1.19 -1.55
CA ASN A 34 -14.90 -2.49 -1.32
C ASN A 34 -15.89 -2.48 -0.14
N ASP A 35 -17.00 -3.21 -0.26
CA ASP A 35 -17.96 -3.40 0.85
C ASP A 35 -17.40 -4.35 1.90
N LEU A 36 -16.74 -3.78 2.91
CA LEU A 36 -16.19 -4.54 4.03
C LEU A 36 -17.25 -5.04 5.02
N SER A 37 -18.54 -4.72 4.85
CA SER A 37 -19.61 -5.21 5.76
C SER A 37 -19.85 -6.72 5.66
N ARG A 38 -19.49 -7.35 4.54
CA ARG A 38 -19.74 -8.77 4.25
C ARG A 38 -18.54 -9.69 4.50
N VAL A 39 -17.45 -9.15 5.05
CA VAL A 39 -16.22 -9.91 5.31
C VAL A 39 -16.49 -11.00 6.35
N LYS A 40 -16.16 -12.25 6.00
CA LYS A 40 -16.37 -13.42 6.87
C LYS A 40 -15.09 -13.96 7.47
N LYS A 41 -13.96 -13.64 6.85
CA LYS A 41 -12.65 -14.17 7.20
C LYS A 41 -11.59 -13.14 6.81
N LEU A 42 -10.58 -13.01 7.65
CA LEU A 42 -9.32 -12.38 7.27
C LEU A 42 -8.24 -13.44 7.14
N GLU A 43 -7.38 -13.30 6.15
CA GLU A 43 -6.11 -14.00 6.09
C GLU A 43 -4.98 -13.00 6.25
N ILE A 44 -4.13 -13.25 7.24
CA ILE A 44 -2.94 -12.45 7.51
C ILE A 44 -1.74 -13.31 7.18
N TYR A 45 -0.97 -12.94 6.17
CA TYR A 45 0.30 -13.58 5.83
C TYR A 45 1.46 -12.70 6.31
N ASN A 46 2.41 -13.28 7.02
CA ASN A 46 3.66 -12.63 7.41
C ASN A 46 4.78 -13.11 6.47
N TYR A 47 5.33 -12.18 5.68
CA TYR A 47 6.38 -12.53 4.71
C TYR A 47 7.71 -12.92 5.36
N ALA A 48 8.03 -12.37 6.54
CA ALA A 48 9.26 -12.69 7.26
C ALA A 48 9.22 -14.12 7.84
N LEU A 49 8.08 -14.51 8.41
CA LEU A 49 7.86 -15.85 8.98
C LEU A 49 7.37 -16.89 7.98
N ARG A 50 6.98 -16.44 6.77
CA ARG A 50 6.39 -17.26 5.71
C ARG A 50 5.18 -18.08 6.15
N ASN A 51 4.38 -17.53 7.06
CA ASN A 51 3.19 -18.19 7.60
C ASN A 51 1.93 -17.34 7.39
N SER A 52 0.77 -18.01 7.40
CA SER A 52 -0.53 -17.35 7.43
C SER A 52 -1.31 -17.71 8.68
N ARG A 53 -2.15 -16.79 9.12
CA ARG A 53 -3.17 -17.02 10.14
C ARG A 53 -4.52 -16.58 9.60
N SER A 54 -5.51 -17.44 9.80
CA SER A 54 -6.91 -17.13 9.52
C SER A 54 -7.55 -16.52 10.77
N VAL A 55 -8.26 -15.41 10.61
CA VAL A 55 -9.10 -14.80 11.65
C VAL A 55 -10.55 -14.97 11.24
N THR A 56 -11.30 -15.75 12.02
CA THR A 56 -12.73 -16.01 11.85
C THR A 56 -13.58 -15.48 13.01
N ASP A 57 -12.94 -14.94 14.05
CA ASP A 57 -13.62 -14.29 15.17
C ASP A 57 -14.29 -12.99 14.72
N SER A 58 -15.60 -12.89 14.94
CA SER A 58 -16.41 -11.77 14.43
C SER A 58 -16.06 -10.43 15.08
N THR A 59 -15.67 -10.42 16.36
CA THR A 59 -15.26 -9.20 17.07
C THR A 59 -13.96 -8.65 16.49
N ARG A 60 -12.98 -9.52 16.23
CA ARG A 60 -11.72 -9.15 15.59
C ARG A 60 -11.94 -8.70 14.16
N ILE A 61 -12.73 -9.44 13.37
CA ILE A 61 -13.07 -9.04 11.99
C ILE A 61 -13.69 -7.64 12.00
N LYS A 62 -14.67 -7.40 12.87
CA LYS A 62 -15.32 -6.09 13.02
C LYS A 62 -14.31 -4.99 13.31
N TRP A 63 -13.38 -5.22 14.22
CA TRP A 63 -12.33 -4.25 14.54
C TRP A 63 -11.52 -3.85 13.29
N TYR A 64 -11.05 -4.82 12.49
CA TYR A 64 -10.32 -4.52 11.26
C TYR A 64 -11.20 -3.78 10.25
N THR A 65 -12.42 -4.26 10.01
CA THR A 65 -13.31 -3.61 9.03
C THR A 65 -13.67 -2.19 9.45
N ASP A 66 -13.86 -1.93 10.75
CA ASP A 66 -14.14 -0.59 11.26
C ASP A 66 -12.89 0.31 11.12
N PHE A 67 -11.70 -0.21 11.43
CA PHE A 67 -10.44 0.52 11.26
C PHE A 67 -10.24 0.99 9.81
N PHE A 68 -10.49 0.12 8.83
CA PHE A 68 -10.38 0.48 7.41
C PHE A 68 -11.56 1.33 6.90
N LYS A 69 -12.73 1.32 7.54
CA LYS A 69 -13.83 2.23 7.18
C LYS A 69 -13.65 3.63 7.74
N ASP A 70 -12.96 3.77 8.87
CA ASP A 70 -12.77 5.05 9.52
C ASP A 70 -11.80 5.93 8.76
N SER A 71 -12.33 7.01 8.17
CA SER A 71 -11.56 7.97 7.39
C SER A 71 -10.46 8.69 8.17
N THR A 72 -10.54 8.74 9.51
CA THR A 72 -9.54 9.38 10.38
C THR A 72 -8.24 8.58 10.45
N ASN A 73 -8.28 7.29 10.12
CA ASN A 73 -7.07 6.45 10.09
C ASN A 73 -6.16 6.73 8.89
N TYR A 74 -6.60 7.58 7.94
CA TYR A 74 -5.95 7.83 6.66
C TYR A 74 -5.33 9.22 6.58
N TYR A 75 -4.13 9.30 6.00
CA TYR A 75 -3.41 10.57 5.78
C TYR A 75 -3.82 11.23 4.45
N ARG A 76 -5.10 11.54 4.27
CA ARG A 76 -5.71 11.92 2.97
C ARG A 76 -5.13 13.18 2.31
N LYS A 77 -4.53 14.08 3.10
CA LYS A 77 -3.94 15.34 2.60
C LYS A 77 -2.51 15.17 2.08
N GLU A 78 -1.89 14.02 2.34
CA GLU A 78 -0.54 13.73 1.91
C GLU A 78 -0.54 13.12 0.51
N SER A 79 0.53 13.37 -0.22
CA SER A 79 0.89 12.59 -1.39
C SER A 79 1.61 11.32 -0.93
N ILE A 80 1.60 10.26 -1.75
CA ILE A 80 2.31 9.02 -1.43
C ILE A 80 3.45 8.80 -2.40
N ASP A 81 4.59 8.35 -1.86
CA ASP A 81 5.74 8.01 -2.68
C ASP A 81 5.39 6.95 -3.73
N ARG A 82 5.89 7.09 -4.96
CA ARG A 82 5.91 5.97 -5.91
C ARG A 82 6.78 4.83 -5.36
N GLU A 83 6.46 3.60 -5.75
CA GLU A 83 7.09 2.37 -5.25
C GLU A 83 8.60 2.50 -5.04
N ARG A 84 9.08 2.22 -3.82
CA ARG A 84 10.48 2.45 -3.41
C ARG A 84 11.35 1.20 -3.37
N GLY A 85 10.90 0.09 -3.96
CA GLY A 85 11.58 -1.21 -3.86
C GLY A 85 11.57 -1.81 -2.46
N GLU A 86 10.80 -1.23 -1.53
CA GLU A 86 10.56 -1.83 -0.21
C GLU A 86 9.73 -3.11 -0.37
N LYS A 87 10.06 -4.13 0.43
CA LYS A 87 9.34 -5.39 0.41
C LYS A 87 8.12 -5.33 1.33
N ALA A 88 7.03 -5.94 0.89
CA ALA A 88 5.86 -6.12 1.74
C ALA A 88 6.24 -6.95 2.98
N THR A 89 5.76 -6.51 4.14
CA THR A 89 5.96 -7.16 5.44
C THR A 89 4.80 -8.09 5.79
N TYR A 90 3.58 -7.65 5.45
CA TYR A 90 2.37 -8.43 5.62
C TYR A 90 1.50 -8.38 4.36
N ARG A 91 0.64 -9.39 4.23
CA ARG A 91 -0.53 -9.34 3.36
C ARG A 91 -1.78 -9.55 4.20
N ILE A 92 -2.78 -8.70 4.02
CA ILE A 92 -4.08 -8.79 4.68
C ILE A 92 -5.13 -8.99 3.60
N THR A 93 -5.80 -10.13 3.61
CA THR A 93 -6.84 -10.45 2.65
C THR A 93 -8.19 -10.49 3.35
N PHE A 94 -9.07 -9.55 3.01
CA PHE A 94 -10.46 -9.47 3.47
C PHE A 94 -11.33 -10.33 2.56
N ILE A 95 -11.74 -11.50 3.06
CA ILE A 95 -12.46 -12.48 2.25
C ILE A 95 -13.96 -12.33 2.50
N SER A 96 -14.69 -11.98 1.44
CA SER A 96 -16.14 -12.10 1.34
C SER A 96 -16.51 -13.00 0.15
N LYS A 97 -17.79 -13.39 0.04
CA LYS A 97 -18.27 -14.20 -1.09
C LYS A 97 -18.29 -13.44 -2.42
N GLU A 98 -18.42 -12.12 -2.36
CA GLU A 98 -18.71 -11.28 -3.52
C GLU A 98 -17.48 -10.49 -3.96
N ASP A 99 -16.69 -10.05 -2.99
CA ASP A 99 -15.54 -9.19 -3.22
C ASP A 99 -14.43 -9.47 -2.20
N THR A 100 -13.21 -9.65 -2.70
CA THR A 100 -12.04 -9.91 -1.86
C THR A 100 -11.07 -8.75 -2.02
N LEU A 101 -10.81 -8.04 -0.91
CA LEU A 101 -9.80 -7.00 -0.87
C LEU A 101 -8.48 -7.58 -0.38
N ASP A 102 -7.45 -7.56 -1.22
CA ASP A 102 -6.11 -8.02 -0.87
C ASP A 102 -5.16 -6.83 -0.73
N LEU A 103 -4.64 -6.64 0.49
CA LEU A 103 -3.75 -5.52 0.84
C LEU A 103 -2.34 -6.02 1.12
N SER A 104 -1.37 -5.45 0.42
CA SER A 104 0.05 -5.58 0.75
C SER A 104 0.48 -4.43 1.65
N VAL A 105 1.18 -4.74 2.74
CA VAL A 105 1.58 -3.77 3.76
C VAL A 105 3.09 -3.60 3.76
N TYR A 106 3.54 -2.35 3.60
CA TYR A 106 4.94 -1.97 3.56
C TYR A 106 5.24 -1.01 4.72
N PRO A 107 6.50 -0.99 5.22
CA PRO A 107 6.92 0.06 6.13
C PRO A 107 6.74 1.44 5.48
N ALA A 108 6.59 2.47 6.30
CA ALA A 108 6.75 3.86 5.86
C ALA A 108 7.99 4.46 6.53
N LYS A 109 8.47 5.58 6.00
CA LYS A 109 9.57 6.35 6.62
C LYS A 109 9.19 6.85 8.02
N SER A 110 7.93 7.27 8.17
CA SER A 110 7.41 7.74 9.46
C SER A 110 6.90 6.58 10.29
N ARG A 111 7.10 6.64 11.61
CA ARG A 111 6.80 5.54 12.52
C ARG A 111 5.30 5.37 12.81
N ASP A 112 4.50 6.41 12.61
CA ASP A 112 3.05 6.44 12.82
C ASP A 112 2.23 5.96 11.62
N LYS A 113 2.90 5.56 10.52
CA LYS A 113 2.25 5.19 9.26
C LYS A 113 2.79 3.88 8.73
N ILE A 114 1.95 3.25 7.93
CA ILE A 114 2.35 2.21 6.99
C ILE A 114 1.86 2.59 5.61
N VAL A 115 2.43 1.95 4.59
CA VAL A 115 1.85 1.96 3.26
C VAL A 115 1.03 0.69 3.08
N ALA A 116 -0.25 0.86 2.78
CA ALA A 116 -1.10 -0.22 2.30
C ALA A 116 -1.28 -0.06 0.79
N ALA A 117 -1.27 -1.18 0.07
CA ALA A 117 -1.39 -1.18 -1.38
C ALA A 117 -2.29 -2.32 -1.86
N PHE A 118 -3.02 -2.06 -2.94
CA PHE A 118 -3.95 -3.00 -3.54
C PHE A 118 -3.98 -2.83 -5.06
N LEU A 119 -4.43 -3.87 -5.75
CA LEU A 119 -4.71 -3.81 -7.17
C LEU A 119 -6.19 -3.51 -7.40
N ASP A 120 -6.53 -2.73 -8.42
CA ASP A 120 -7.91 -2.58 -8.89
C ASP A 120 -8.59 -3.96 -9.01
N PRO A 121 -9.90 -4.09 -8.77
CA PRO A 121 -10.62 -5.36 -8.93
C PRO A 121 -10.42 -5.96 -10.33
N TYR A 122 -10.45 -7.29 -10.41
CA TYR A 122 -10.42 -7.99 -11.69
C TYR A 122 -11.77 -7.81 -12.42
N ASP A 123 -11.72 -7.42 -13.69
CA ASP A 123 -12.90 -7.28 -14.54
C ASP A 123 -13.02 -8.52 -15.45
N PRO A 124 -13.99 -9.42 -15.22
CA PRO A 124 -14.15 -10.61 -16.04
C PRO A 124 -14.58 -10.30 -17.49
N ASN A 125 -15.13 -9.11 -17.74
CA ASN A 125 -15.51 -8.69 -19.09
C ASN A 125 -14.35 -8.09 -19.87
N ASP A 126 -13.27 -7.71 -19.18
CA ASP A 126 -12.00 -7.29 -19.78
C ASP A 126 -10.81 -7.92 -19.01
N PRO A 127 -10.54 -9.23 -19.23
CA PRO A 127 -9.47 -9.94 -18.54
C PRO A 127 -8.07 -9.35 -18.75
N TRP A 128 -7.88 -8.59 -19.83
CA TRP A 128 -6.60 -7.99 -20.23
C TRP A 128 -6.45 -6.55 -19.73
N LYS A 129 -7.48 -6.00 -19.08
CA LYS A 129 -7.43 -4.68 -18.47
C LYS A 129 -6.26 -4.58 -17.51
N PHE A 130 -5.40 -3.60 -17.74
CA PHE A 130 -4.34 -3.28 -16.80
C PHE A 130 -4.95 -2.88 -15.45
N ARG A 131 -4.61 -3.64 -14.40
CA ARG A 131 -5.04 -3.37 -13.03
C ARG A 131 -4.07 -2.39 -12.40
N ARG A 132 -4.55 -1.22 -11.98
CA ARG A 132 -3.67 -0.23 -11.36
C ARG A 132 -3.26 -0.71 -9.98
N TYR A 133 -1.99 -0.47 -9.66
CA TYR A 133 -1.46 -0.67 -8.32
C TYR A 133 -1.59 0.63 -7.53
N ASN A 134 -2.53 0.61 -6.58
CA ASN A 134 -2.90 1.73 -5.76
C ASN A 134 -2.20 1.65 -4.40
N ARG A 135 -1.85 2.80 -3.83
CA ARG A 135 -1.18 2.89 -2.54
C ARG A 135 -1.80 4.02 -1.72
N PHE A 136 -1.81 3.85 -0.40
CA PHE A 136 -2.21 4.87 0.55
C PHE A 136 -1.49 4.71 1.89
N TYR A 137 -1.42 5.81 2.64
CA TYR A 137 -0.97 5.82 4.02
C TYR A 137 -2.14 5.59 4.97
N ILE A 138 -1.91 4.72 5.94
CA ILE A 138 -2.83 4.46 7.05
C ILE A 138 -2.04 4.34 8.35
N HIS A 139 -2.66 4.62 9.48
CA HIS A 139 -2.04 4.51 10.79
C HIS A 139 -1.46 3.10 11.04
N ASP A 140 -0.27 3.06 11.65
CA ASP A 140 0.47 1.83 11.95
C ASP A 140 -0.20 0.95 13.03
N GLN A 141 -1.15 1.49 13.81
CA GLN A 141 -1.93 0.76 14.81
C GLN A 141 -2.56 -0.53 14.28
N VAL A 142 -2.86 -0.61 12.98
CA VAL A 142 -3.33 -1.86 12.36
C VAL A 142 -2.30 -2.99 12.51
N LEU A 143 -1.00 -2.69 12.49
CA LEU A 143 0.07 -3.66 12.66
C LEU A 143 0.11 -4.25 14.07
N ASP A 144 -0.23 -3.48 15.10
CA ASP A 144 -0.22 -3.99 16.47
C ASP A 144 -1.28 -5.07 16.64
N SER A 145 -2.46 -4.85 16.06
CA SER A 145 -3.47 -5.89 15.91
C SER A 145 -2.98 -7.07 15.08
N LEU A 146 -2.30 -6.86 13.95
CA LEU A 146 -1.77 -7.97 13.13
C LEU A 146 -0.79 -8.85 13.93
N LYS A 147 0.16 -8.23 14.64
CA LYS A 147 1.17 -8.93 15.44
C LYS A 147 0.55 -9.70 16.60
N ALA A 148 -0.44 -9.13 17.29
CA ALA A 148 -1.17 -9.82 18.35
C ALA A 148 -1.90 -11.08 17.84
N ASN A 149 -2.31 -11.08 16.57
CA ASN A 149 -2.94 -12.21 15.91
C ASN A 149 -1.94 -13.22 15.33
N LEU A 150 -0.63 -13.02 15.43
CA LEU A 150 0.40 -13.94 14.93
C LEU A 150 1.20 -14.64 16.03
N LYS A 151 1.01 -14.24 17.30
CA LYS A 151 1.47 -14.96 18.50
C LYS A 151 0.50 -16.08 18.87
#